data_AF-A0A1X7TE69-F1
#
_entry.id   AF-A0A1X7TE69-F1
#
_cell.length_a   1.000
_cell.length_b   1.000
_cell.length_c   1.000
_cell.angle_alpha   90.00
_cell.angle_beta   90.00
_cell.angle_gamma   90.00
#
_symmetry.space_group_name_H-M   'P 1'
#
loop_
_entity.id
_entity.type
_entity.pdbx_description
1 polymer ?
#
loop_
_entity_poly.entity_id
_entity_poly.type
_entity_poly.pdbx_seq_one_letter_code
_entity_poly.pdbx_strand_id
1 'polypeptide(L)'
;MLRNTFHLCLHGNFTDKLPQFDCDCYILKDILQNWSDEDALLILCKVESVAKRNKSRLVIIEKMIHTDHHAEEKLRERDRLKPKTLYVVQGL
;
A
#
# COMPACT_ATOMS: atom_id res chain seq x y z
N MET A 1 4.30 17.43 -24.43
CA MET A 1 4.60 15.97 -24.44
C MET A 1 3.37 15.24 -23.94
N LEU A 2 2.68 14.50 -24.80
CA LEU A 2 1.56 13.64 -24.39
C LEU A 2 2.14 12.49 -23.57
N ARG A 3 1.84 12.45 -22.27
CA ARG A 3 2.09 11.27 -21.44
C ARG A 3 1.05 10.24 -21.84
N ASN A 4 1.41 9.33 -22.74
CA ASN A 4 0.57 8.17 -23.02
C ASN A 4 0.58 7.28 -21.79
N THR A 5 -0.52 7.30 -21.04
CA THR A 5 -0.75 6.33 -19.96
C THR A 5 -1.34 5.08 -20.56
N PHE A 6 -0.65 3.96 -20.43
CA PHE A 6 -1.16 2.64 -20.81
C PHE A 6 -1.65 1.92 -19.55
N HIS A 7 -2.87 1.40 -19.59
CA HIS A 7 -3.43 0.59 -18.51
C HIS A 7 -3.39 -0.88 -18.92
N LEU A 8 -2.65 -1.69 -18.16
CA LEU A 8 -2.62 -3.14 -18.30
C LEU A 8 -3.26 -3.77 -17.07
N CYS A 9 -4.36 -4.48 -17.26
CA CYS A 9 -5.02 -5.24 -16.20
C CYS A 9 -4.55 -6.70 -16.27
N LEU A 10 -4.02 -7.21 -15.17
CA LEU A 10 -3.58 -8.59 -15.04
C LEU A 10 -4.45 -9.30 -14.01
N HIS A 11 -4.74 -10.57 -14.26
CA HIS A 11 -5.42 -11.45 -13.30
C HIS A 11 -4.37 -12.33 -12.63
N GLY A 12 -4.46 -12.52 -11.31
CA GLY A 12 -3.51 -13.33 -10.56
C GLY A 12 -3.68 -13.21 -9.05
N ASN A 13 -2.89 -13.98 -8.31
CA ASN A 13 -2.81 -13.94 -6.85
C ASN A 13 -1.51 -13.23 -6.42
N PHE A 14 -1.56 -12.46 -5.32
CA PHE A 14 -0.41 -11.77 -4.76
C PHE A 14 0.63 -12.71 -4.15
N THR A 15 0.23 -13.94 -3.77
CA THR A 15 1.13 -14.95 -3.20
C THR A 15 1.90 -15.72 -4.28
N ASP A 16 1.46 -15.65 -5.54
CA ASP A 16 2.13 -16.26 -6.69
C ASP A 16 3.35 -15.42 -7.14
N LYS A 17 3.84 -15.66 -8.35
CA LYS A 17 4.91 -14.86 -8.94
C LYS A 17 4.34 -13.56 -9.49
N LEU A 18 4.77 -12.43 -8.93
CA LEU A 18 4.44 -11.11 -9.47
C LEU A 18 5.13 -10.88 -10.83
N PRO A 19 4.49 -10.15 -11.75
CA PRO A 19 5.11 -9.81 -13.02
C PRO A 19 6.32 -8.89 -12.81
N GLN A 20 7.41 -9.20 -13.52
CA GLN A 20 8.65 -8.44 -13.45
C GLN A 20 8.60 -7.26 -14.41
N PHE A 21 8.00 -6.16 -13.94
CA PHE A 21 8.03 -4.88 -14.63
C PHE A 21 9.05 -3.94 -14.01
N ASP A 22 9.60 -3.03 -14.81
CA ASP A 22 10.43 -1.94 -14.32
C ASP A 22 9.55 -0.82 -13.76
N CYS A 23 9.04 -1.02 -12.55
CA CYS A 23 8.16 -0.06 -11.90
C CYS A 23 8.92 0.83 -10.91
N ASP A 24 8.78 2.15 -11.06
CA ASP A 24 9.24 3.12 -10.06
C ASP A 24 8.39 3.07 -8.78
N CYS A 25 7.14 2.59 -8.88
CA CYS A 25 6.21 2.57 -7.76
C CYS A 25 5.30 1.33 -7.79
N TYR A 26 5.13 0.73 -6.61
CA TYR A 26 4.14 -0.30 -6.33
C TYR A 26 3.14 0.27 -5.33
N ILE A 27 1.85 0.08 -5.59
CA ILE A 27 0.77 0.59 -4.73
C ILE A 27 -0.08 -0.58 -4.27
N LEU A 28 -0.16 -0.78 -2.96
CA LEU A 28 -1.11 -1.68 -2.32
C LEU A 28 -2.18 -0.81 -1.65
N LYS A 29 -3.42 -0.90 -2.13
CA LYS A 29 -4.54 -0.12 -1.60
C LYS A 29 -5.67 -1.04 -1.17
N ASP A 30 -6.07 -0.94 0.09
CA ASP A 30 -7.12 -1.75 0.70
C ASP A 30 -6.88 -3.26 0.47
N ILE A 31 -5.61 -3.67 0.49
CA ILE A 31 -5.18 -5.06 0.26
C ILE A 31 -4.86 -5.71 1.59
N LEU A 32 -3.87 -5.20 2.32
CA LEU A 32 -3.23 -5.91 3.43
C LEU A 32 -4.21 -6.20 4.58
N GLN A 33 -5.17 -5.31 4.83
CA GLN A 33 -6.19 -5.49 5.88
C GLN A 33 -7.13 -6.69 5.65
N ASN A 34 -7.15 -7.26 4.44
CA ASN A 34 -8.00 -8.40 4.09
C ASN A 34 -7.26 -9.75 4.23
N TRP A 35 -5.99 -9.75 4.59
CA TRP A 35 -5.15 -10.94 4.70
C TRP A 35 -4.68 -11.13 6.14
N SER A 36 -4.29 -12.36 6.51
CA SER A 36 -3.62 -12.59 7.80
C SER A 36 -2.25 -11.92 7.81
N ASP A 37 -1.66 -11.75 8.99
CA ASP A 37 -0.33 -11.16 9.13
C ASP A 37 0.74 -11.94 8.34
N GLU A 38 0.65 -13.27 8.32
CA GLU A 38 1.57 -14.14 7.58
C GLU A 38 1.45 -13.94 6.08
N ASP A 39 0.23 -13.89 5.57
CA ASP A 39 -0.02 -13.68 4.14
C ASP A 39 0.32 -12.24 3.73
N ALA A 40 0.00 -11.25 4.55
CA ALA A 40 0.37 -9.86 4.32
C ALA A 40 1.89 -9.69 4.24
N LEU A 41 2.64 -10.35 5.14
CA LEU A 41 4.09 -10.39 5.09
C LEU A 41 4.59 -11.05 3.80
N LEU A 42 3.99 -12.17 3.39
CA LEU A 42 4.35 -12.84 2.15
C LEU A 42 4.15 -11.92 0.93
N ILE A 43 3.02 -11.19 0.88
CA ILE A 43 2.73 -10.22 -0.18
C ILE A 43 3.81 -9.12 -0.21
N LEU A 44 4.18 -8.57 0.95
CA LEU A 44 5.24 -7.57 1.06
C LEU A 44 6.59 -8.10 0.55
N CYS A 45 6.98 -9.32 0.95
CA CYS A 45 8.20 -9.96 0.45
C CYS A 45 8.18 -10.19 -1.06
N LYS A 46 7.02 -10.52 -1.63
CA LYS A 46 6.87 -10.68 -3.08
C LYS A 46 7.07 -9.37 -3.82
N VAL A 47 6.48 -8.28 -3.32
CA VAL A 47 6.67 -6.93 -3.90
C VAL A 47 8.14 -6.50 -3.79
N GLU A 48 8.78 -6.70 -2.63
CA GLU A 48 10.20 -6.45 -2.44
C GLU A 48 11.06 -7.23 -3.44
N SER A 49 10.73 -8.50 -3.72
CA SER A 49 11.50 -9.34 -4.65
C SER A 49 11.51 -8.86 -6.10
N VAL A 50 10.52 -8.06 -6.51
CA VAL A 50 10.43 -7.50 -7.86
C VAL A 50 10.81 -6.01 -7.92
N ALA A 51 10.81 -5.33 -6.77
CA ALA A 51 11.16 -3.93 -6.67
C ALA A 51 12.67 -3.72 -6.84
N LYS A 52 13.05 -2.63 -7.52
CA LYS A 52 14.45 -2.26 -7.69
C LYS A 52 14.93 -1.49 -6.47
N ARG A 53 15.91 -2.07 -5.78
CA ARG A 53 16.61 -1.44 -4.64
C ARG A 53 17.02 0.00 -4.97
N ASN A 54 16.75 0.94 -4.07
CA ASN A 54 17.01 2.37 -4.16
C ASN A 54 16.28 3.14 -5.28
N LYS A 55 15.49 2.49 -6.14
CA LYS A 55 14.75 3.14 -7.25
C LYS A 55 13.25 3.07 -7.05
N SER A 56 12.74 1.87 -6.77
CA SER A 56 11.33 1.64 -6.59
C SER A 56 10.86 2.13 -5.21
N ARG A 57 9.58 2.47 -5.12
CA ARG A 57 8.90 2.83 -3.86
C ARG A 57 7.65 1.99 -3.67
N LEU A 58 7.40 1.54 -2.45
CA LEU A 58 6.16 0.91 -2.06
C LEU A 58 5.28 1.92 -1.33
N VAL A 59 4.05 2.09 -1.80
CA VAL A 59 3.01 2.91 -1.17
C VAL A 59 1.90 1.99 -0.68
N ILE A 60 1.58 2.10 0.62
CA ILE A 60 0.52 1.34 1.25
C ILE A 60 -0.59 2.31 1.66
N ILE A 61 -1.82 2.02 1.25
CA ILE A 61 -3.01 2.83 1.52
C ILE A 61 -4.04 1.92 2.18
N GLU A 62 -4.17 2.02 3.50
CA GLU A 62 -5.06 1.17 4.31
C GLU A 62 -5.82 2.01 5.33
N LYS A 63 -6.93 1.49 5.85
CA LYS A 63 -7.66 2.14 6.94
C LYS A 63 -6.99 1.81 8.27
N MET A 64 -6.52 2.85 8.97
CA MET A 64 -6.00 2.71 10.33
C MET A 64 -7.14 2.68 11.35
N ILE A 65 -7.13 1.70 12.24
CA ILE A 65 -7.99 1.66 13.42
C ILE A 65 -7.18 2.28 14.57
N HIS A 66 -7.69 3.36 15.16
CA HIS A 66 -7.13 3.92 16.38
C HIS A 66 -7.72 3.15 17.57
N THR A 67 -6.91 2.40 18.31
CA THR A 67 -7.31 1.74 19.56
C THR A 67 -7.30 2.75 20.70
N ASP A 68 -8.24 3.68 20.65
CA ASP A 68 -8.43 4.67 21.71
C ASP A 68 -9.43 4.13 22.74
N HIS A 69 -8.96 3.43 23.77
CA HIS A 69 -9.77 3.21 24.97
C HIS A 69 -9.97 4.49 25.82
N HIS A 70 -9.59 5.67 25.32
CA HIS A 70 -9.84 6.95 26.01
C HIS A 70 -9.97 8.22 25.11
N ALA A 71 -10.12 8.12 23.79
CA ALA A 71 -10.13 9.30 22.91
C ALA A 71 -11.43 9.53 22.12
N GLU A 72 -12.53 8.86 22.46
CA GLU A 72 -13.81 9.10 21.75
C GLU A 72 -14.40 10.50 21.99
N GLU A 73 -13.93 11.27 22.97
CA GLU A 73 -14.44 12.62 23.23
C GLU A 73 -13.72 13.74 22.45
N LYS A 74 -12.59 13.46 21.77
CA LYS A 74 -11.82 14.48 21.03
C LYS A 74 -11.94 14.39 19.50
N LEU A 75 -12.52 13.32 18.97
CA LEU A 75 -12.57 13.05 17.53
C LEU A 75 -13.71 13.78 16.80
N ARG A 76 -14.82 14.11 17.49
CA ARG A 76 -15.98 14.78 16.87
C ARG A 76 -15.73 16.21 16.40
N GLU A 77 -14.66 16.88 16.85
CA GLU A 77 -14.35 18.26 16.40
C GLU A 77 -13.33 18.34 15.25
N ARG A 78 -12.62 17.25 14.92
CA ARG A 78 -11.56 17.27 13.87
C ARG A 78 -11.95 16.65 12.53
N ASP A 79 -13.13 16.03 12.42
CA ASP A 79 -13.57 15.31 11.21
C ASP A 79 -13.92 16.20 9.99
N ARG A 80 -13.58 17.50 9.99
CA ARG A 80 -13.71 18.36 8.81
C ARG A 80 -12.45 18.55 7.97
N LEU A 81 -11.26 18.18 8.45
CA LEU A 81 -10.01 18.50 7.73
C LEU A 81 -8.97 17.38 7.88
N LYS A 82 -9.00 16.41 6.95
CA LYS A 82 -7.86 15.81 6.21
C LYS A 82 -8.09 14.31 5.94
N PRO A 83 -7.74 13.80 4.75
CA PRO A 83 -7.64 12.35 4.55
C PRO A 83 -6.63 11.79 5.56
N LYS A 84 -7.05 10.74 6.28
CA LYS A 84 -6.28 10.11 7.35
C LYS A 84 -5.07 9.37 6.73
N THR A 85 -3.95 10.10 6.71
CA THR A 85 -2.53 9.71 6.69
C THR A 85 -2.04 8.66 5.67
N LEU A 86 -1.16 9.11 4.78
CA LEU A 86 -0.34 8.36 3.83
C LEU A 86 0.99 7.93 4.50
N TYR A 87 1.33 6.64 4.49
CA TYR A 87 2.68 6.18 4.81
C TYR A 87 3.46 5.94 3.52
N VAL A 88 4.52 6.73 3.32
CA VAL A 88 5.58 6.36 2.38
C VAL A 88 6.55 5.49 3.18
N VAL A 89 6.51 4.17 2.97
CA VAL A 89 7.58 3.31 3.49
C VAL A 89 8.79 3.57 2.61
N GLN A 90 9.67 4.46 3.09
CA GLN A 90 10.90 4.80 2.42
C GLN A 90 11.98 3.80 2.86
N GLY A 91 11.99 2.65 2.21
CA GLY A 91 12.94 1.58 2.54
C GLY A 91 12.88 0.44 1.55
N LEU A 92 13.40 0.68 0.35
CA LEU A 92 13.99 -0.31 -0.57
C LEU A 92 15.09 0.38 -1.39
#